data_AF-A0A535KGT4-F1
#
_entry.id   AF-A0A535KGT4-F1
#
_cell.length_a   1.000
_cell.length_b   1.000
_cell.length_c   1.000
_cell.angle_alpha   90.00
_cell.angle_beta   90.00
_cell.angle_gamma   90.00
#
_symmetry.space_group_name_H-M   'P 1'
#
loop_
_entity.id
_entity.type
_entity.pdbx_description
1 polymer ?
#
loop_
_entity_poly.entity_id
_entity_poly.type
_entity_poly.pdbx_seq_one_letter_code
_entity_poly.pdbx_strand_id
1 'polypeptide(L)'
;MADAKTFVVNAPAWIDLSSTDPAGSRDYYSKLFGWKAEPEKDPSAGGYAIARLDGKDVAGIGGTQDPNAPSAWMVYIGTKDADAVAKKVEAAGGKVVAPPFEVMDVGRMAVFQDPTGAFISAWEPKTMNGRAELTRRREGKAVLQEGLRLG
;
A
#
# COMPACT_ATOMS: atom_id res chain seq x y z
N MET A 1 -20.76 -12.82 -3.35
CA MET A 1 -20.30 -11.85 -4.36
C MET A 1 -19.07 -11.20 -3.78
N ALA A 2 -17.93 -11.23 -4.49
CA ALA A 2 -16.69 -10.66 -3.98
C ALA A 2 -16.82 -9.13 -3.91
N ASP A 3 -16.54 -8.54 -2.76
CA ASP A 3 -16.43 -7.09 -2.61
C ASP A 3 -15.37 -6.59 -3.59
N ALA A 4 -15.79 -5.84 -4.61
CA ALA A 4 -14.89 -5.26 -5.58
C ALA A 4 -14.05 -4.18 -4.88
N LYS A 5 -12.81 -4.53 -4.51
CA LYS A 5 -11.81 -3.55 -4.04
C LYS A 5 -11.69 -2.46 -5.09
N THR A 6 -12.19 -1.27 -4.75
CA THR A 6 -12.26 -0.15 -5.68
C THR A 6 -11.01 0.70 -5.52
N PHE A 7 -10.19 0.69 -6.56
CA PHE A 7 -9.04 1.54 -6.69
C PHE A 7 -9.44 3.03 -6.81
N VAL A 8 -8.73 3.92 -6.12
CA VAL A 8 -8.92 5.38 -6.19
C VAL A 8 -7.65 6.04 -6.70
N VAL A 9 -7.77 6.76 -7.83
CA VAL A 9 -6.67 7.52 -8.42
C VAL A 9 -6.26 8.68 -7.51
N ASN A 10 -4.96 8.90 -7.38
CA ASN A 10 -4.31 9.92 -6.55
C ASN A 10 -4.56 9.76 -5.04
N ALA A 11 -4.89 8.56 -4.57
CA ALA A 11 -5.03 8.23 -3.15
C ALA A 11 -4.11 7.07 -2.74
N PRO A 12 -3.78 6.92 -1.45
CA PRO A 12 -3.09 5.72 -0.96
C PRO A 12 -3.84 4.46 -1.40
N ALA A 13 -3.14 3.61 -2.12
CA ALA A 13 -3.63 2.38 -2.71
C ALA A 13 -2.98 1.16 -2.08
N TRP A 14 -1.76 1.25 -1.54
CA TRP A 14 -1.13 0.12 -0.88
C TRP A 14 -0.04 0.59 0.09
N ILE A 15 0.30 -0.27 1.04
CA ILE A 15 1.45 -0.11 1.91
C ILE A 15 2.22 -1.42 1.97
N ASP A 16 3.54 -1.34 1.95
CA ASP A 16 4.38 -2.49 2.28
C ASP A 16 5.65 -2.11 3.00
N LEU A 17 6.24 -3.11 3.64
CA LEU A 17 7.55 -3.01 4.24
C LEU A 17 8.58 -3.58 3.27
N SER A 18 9.53 -2.73 2.88
CA SER A 18 10.79 -3.18 2.30
C SER A 18 11.75 -3.46 3.46
N SER A 19 12.16 -4.71 3.63
CA SER A 19 12.88 -5.17 4.80
C SER A 19 14.23 -5.82 4.47
N THR A 20 15.23 -5.50 5.27
CA THR A 20 16.55 -6.17 5.25
C THR A 20 16.48 -7.57 5.86
N ASP A 21 15.43 -7.87 6.63
CA ASP A 21 15.09 -9.21 7.13
C ASP A 21 13.57 -9.44 7.02
N PRO A 22 13.08 -9.85 5.84
CA PRO A 22 11.66 -10.07 5.61
C PRO A 22 11.10 -11.17 6.50
N ALA A 23 11.87 -12.21 6.82
CA ALA A 23 11.42 -13.31 7.66
C ALA A 23 11.20 -12.83 9.10
N GLY A 24 12.21 -12.20 9.71
CA GLY A 24 12.07 -11.63 11.05
C GLY A 24 11.00 -10.54 11.12
N SER A 25 10.82 -9.76 10.06
CA SER A 25 9.76 -8.75 9.99
C SER A 25 8.36 -9.38 9.99
N ARG A 26 8.14 -10.44 9.18
CA ARG A 26 6.86 -11.18 9.19
C ARG A 26 6.57 -11.73 10.58
N ASP A 27 7.55 -12.35 11.23
CA ASP A 27 7.39 -12.87 12.59
C ASP A 27 7.06 -11.79 13.60
N TYR A 28 7.75 -10.65 13.53
CA TYR A 28 7.55 -9.51 14.43
C TYR A 28 6.15 -8.92 14.29
N TYR A 29 5.72 -8.57 13.07
CA TYR A 29 4.41 -7.97 12.84
C TYR A 29 3.26 -8.96 13.05
N SER A 30 3.49 -10.25 12.84
CA SER A 30 2.53 -11.31 13.20
C SER A 30 2.28 -11.35 14.72
N LYS A 31 3.34 -11.25 15.54
CA LYS A 31 3.22 -11.19 17.01
C LYS A 31 2.60 -9.88 17.50
N LEU A 32 2.96 -8.75 16.88
CA LEU A 32 2.55 -7.42 17.32
C LEU A 32 1.09 -7.12 16.97
N PHE A 33 0.65 -7.46 15.77
CA PHE A 33 -0.66 -7.08 15.24
C PHE A 33 -1.59 -8.26 14.93
N GLY A 34 -1.14 -9.50 15.16
CA GLY A 34 -1.91 -10.70 14.82
C GLY A 34 -2.03 -10.95 13.32
N TRP A 35 -1.15 -10.34 12.50
CA TRP A 35 -1.16 -10.56 11.06
C TRP A 35 -0.73 -11.98 10.70
N LYS A 36 -1.28 -12.50 9.60
CA LYS A 36 -0.81 -13.71 8.93
C LYS A 36 -0.06 -13.27 7.68
N ALA A 37 1.26 -13.44 7.68
CA ALA A 37 2.10 -13.04 6.57
C ALA A 37 2.95 -14.23 6.14
N GLU A 38 2.41 -15.05 5.24
CA GLU A 38 3.16 -16.14 4.61
C GLU A 38 3.71 -15.67 3.26
N PRO A 39 4.96 -16.01 2.90
CA PRO A 39 5.48 -15.71 1.58
C PRO A 39 4.60 -16.31 0.48
N GLU A 40 4.41 -15.56 -0.60
CA GLU A 40 3.75 -16.09 -1.78
C GLU A 40 4.53 -17.28 -2.33
N LYS A 41 3.80 -18.31 -2.78
CA LYS A 41 4.41 -19.57 -3.24
C LYS A 41 5.10 -19.42 -4.60
N ASP A 42 4.71 -18.42 -5.37
CA ASP A 42 5.32 -18.12 -6.66
C ASP A 42 6.74 -17.57 -6.44
N PRO A 43 7.80 -18.27 -6.92
CA PRO A 43 9.17 -17.79 -6.79
C PRO A 43 9.40 -16.41 -7.43
N SER A 44 8.61 -16.04 -8.45
CA SER A 44 8.72 -14.74 -9.11
C SER A 44 8.29 -13.56 -8.20
N ALA A 45 7.57 -13.83 -7.12
CA ALA A 45 7.26 -12.85 -6.08
C ALA A 45 8.46 -12.52 -5.18
N GLY A 46 9.60 -13.20 -5.34
CA GLY A 46 10.84 -12.87 -4.61
C GLY A 46 10.72 -13.00 -3.09
N GLY A 47 9.81 -13.85 -2.61
CA GLY A 47 9.53 -14.01 -1.17
C GLY A 47 8.69 -12.89 -0.54
N TYR A 48 8.04 -12.06 -1.37
CA TYR A 48 7.03 -11.11 -0.93
C TYR A 48 5.85 -11.84 -0.26
N ALA A 49 5.35 -11.28 0.83
CA ALA A 49 4.21 -11.80 1.56
C ALA A 49 3.11 -10.74 1.63
N ILE A 50 1.86 -11.15 1.35
CA ILE A 50 0.69 -10.35 1.68
C ILE A 50 0.31 -10.66 3.14
N ALA A 51 0.50 -9.68 4.01
CA ALA A 51 0.02 -9.75 5.39
C ALA A 51 -1.50 -9.62 5.44
N ARG A 52 -2.17 -10.46 6.23
CA ARG A 52 -3.62 -10.53 6.34
C ARG A 52 -4.09 -10.47 7.78
N LEU A 53 -5.16 -9.73 8.05
CA LEU A 53 -5.88 -9.72 9.33
C LEU A 53 -7.35 -10.02 9.05
N ASP A 54 -7.91 -11.03 9.72
CA ASP A 54 -9.31 -11.49 9.50
C ASP A 54 -9.66 -11.73 8.03
N GLY A 55 -8.73 -12.34 7.29
CA GLY A 55 -8.89 -12.64 5.86
C GLY A 55 -8.76 -11.43 4.93
N LYS A 56 -8.48 -10.24 5.46
CA LYS A 56 -8.28 -9.02 4.66
C LYS A 56 -6.79 -8.72 4.50
N ASP A 57 -6.34 -8.53 3.28
CA ASP A 57 -4.97 -8.06 2.99
C ASP A 57 -4.77 -6.67 3.61
N VAL A 58 -3.76 -6.51 4.47
CA VAL A 58 -3.49 -5.28 5.26
C VAL A 58 -2.21 -4.56 4.86
N ALA A 59 -1.20 -5.29 4.39
CA ALA A 59 0.10 -4.76 3.98
C ALA A 59 0.86 -5.82 3.17
N GLY A 60 1.93 -5.40 2.49
CA GLY A 60 2.97 -6.30 2.01
C GLY A 60 4.20 -6.33 2.91
N ILE A 61 4.98 -7.41 2.84
CA ILE A 61 6.31 -7.51 3.44
C ILE A 61 7.24 -8.19 2.44
N GLY A 62 8.28 -7.49 2.00
CA GLY A 62 9.27 -7.99 1.05
C GLY A 62 10.69 -7.59 1.39
N GLY A 63 11.65 -8.06 0.58
CA GLY A 63 13.06 -7.68 0.68
C GLY A 63 13.32 -6.23 0.25
N THR A 64 14.45 -5.67 0.68
CA THR A 64 15.02 -4.49 0.03
C THR A 64 15.46 -4.82 -1.39
N GLN A 65 15.22 -3.90 -2.32
CA GLN A 65 15.74 -4.03 -3.69
C GLN A 65 17.21 -3.58 -3.77
N ASP A 66 17.58 -2.58 -2.97
CA ASP A 66 18.98 -2.20 -2.74
C ASP A 66 19.45 -2.84 -1.42
N PRO A 67 20.47 -3.71 -1.44
CA PRO A 67 21.03 -4.31 -0.23
C PRO A 67 21.56 -3.30 0.80
N ASN A 68 21.86 -2.08 0.38
CA ASN A 68 22.36 -1.00 1.25
C ASN A 68 21.24 -0.10 1.78
N ALA A 69 20.01 -0.22 1.27
CA ALA A 69 18.89 0.56 1.76
C ALA A 69 18.44 0.05 3.15
N PRO A 70 18.10 0.96 4.08
CA PRO A 70 17.50 0.55 5.34
C PRO A 70 16.10 -0.02 5.13
N SER A 71 15.62 -0.79 6.11
CA SER A 71 14.21 -1.19 6.14
C SER A 71 13.30 0.04 6.22
N ALA A 72 12.27 0.10 5.38
CA ALA A 72 11.35 1.25 5.32
C ALA A 72 9.93 0.82 4.94
N TRP A 73 8.94 1.47 5.56
CA TRP A 73 7.56 1.41 5.13
C TRP A 73 7.36 2.31 3.91
N MET A 74 6.77 1.74 2.87
CA MET A 74 6.48 2.39 1.60
C MET A 74 4.98 2.60 1.43
N VAL A 75 4.62 3.79 0.96
CA VAL A 75 3.24 4.13 0.58
C VAL A 75 3.13 4.22 -0.92
N TYR A 76 2.11 3.59 -1.48
CA TYR A 76 1.82 3.60 -2.90
C TYR A 76 0.58 4.44 -3.17
N ILE A 77 0.71 5.44 -4.03
CA ILE A 77 -0.40 6.26 -4.52
C ILE A 77 -0.91 5.68 -5.83
N GLY A 78 -2.22 5.49 -5.92
CA GLY A 78 -2.85 4.97 -7.11
C GLY A 78 -2.72 5.91 -8.32
N THR A 79 -2.32 5.40 -9.47
CA THR A 79 -2.36 6.11 -10.77
C THR A 79 -3.00 5.26 -11.88
N LYS A 80 -3.46 5.91 -12.95
CA LYS A 80 -3.83 5.23 -14.21
C LYS A 80 -2.66 5.08 -15.18
N ASP A 81 -1.55 5.75 -14.91
CA ASP A 81 -0.39 5.83 -15.80
C ASP A 81 0.85 6.14 -14.95
N ALA A 82 1.69 5.14 -14.71
CA ALA A 82 2.94 5.28 -13.95
C ALA A 82 4.00 6.06 -14.74
N ASP A 83 4.02 5.96 -16.07
CA ASP A 83 4.95 6.70 -16.94
C ASP A 83 4.67 8.21 -16.91
N ALA A 84 3.39 8.59 -16.94
CA ALA A 84 2.98 9.99 -16.80
C ALA A 84 3.30 10.57 -15.42
N VAL A 85 3.21 9.75 -14.35
CA VAL A 85 3.63 10.18 -13.01
C VAL A 85 5.14 10.41 -12.96
N ALA A 86 5.94 9.46 -13.45
CA ALA A 86 7.40 9.57 -13.44
C ALA A 86 7.89 10.85 -14.16
N LYS A 87 7.29 11.21 -15.30
CA LYS A 87 7.60 12.46 -16.02
C LYS A 87 7.28 13.72 -15.20
N LYS A 88 6.26 13.69 -14.36
CA LYS A 88 5.87 14.82 -13.50
C LYS A 88 6.75 14.96 -12.26
N VAL A 89 7.32 13.86 -11.77
CA VAL A 89 8.18 13.85 -10.57
C VAL A 89 9.37 14.79 -10.76
N GLU A 90 10.09 14.66 -11.87
CA GLU A 90 11.27 15.50 -12.16
C GLU A 90 10.88 16.98 -12.33
N ALA A 91 9.78 17.24 -13.05
CA ALA A 91 9.26 18.59 -13.22
C ALA A 91 8.81 19.24 -11.91
N ALA A 92 8.44 18.45 -10.90
CA ALA A 92 8.07 18.90 -9.56
C ALA A 92 9.28 19.00 -8.60
N GLY A 93 10.50 18.79 -9.08
CA GLY A 93 11.74 18.85 -8.28
C GLY A 93 12.05 17.57 -7.49
N GLY A 94 11.30 16.49 -7.73
CA GLY A 94 11.59 15.18 -7.18
C GLY A 94 12.61 14.40 -8.01
N LYS A 95 12.94 13.20 -7.54
CA LYS A 95 13.84 12.26 -8.20
C LYS A 95 13.14 10.93 -8.46
N VAL A 96 13.25 10.41 -9.68
CA VAL A 96 12.89 9.01 -9.97
C VAL A 96 14.00 8.12 -9.43
N VAL A 97 13.67 7.24 -8.48
CA VAL A 97 14.60 6.27 -7.89
C VAL A 97 14.55 4.96 -8.66
N ALA A 98 13.34 4.46 -8.92
CA ALA A 98 13.11 3.32 -9.79
C ALA A 98 12.10 3.75 -10.87
N PRO A 99 12.48 3.71 -12.17
CA PRO A 99 11.57 4.06 -13.26
C PRO A 99 10.41 3.06 -13.33
N PRO A 100 9.27 3.39 -13.96
CA PRO A 100 8.10 2.51 -13.99
C PRO A 100 8.38 1.12 -14.57
N PHE A 101 8.12 0.06 -13.79
CA PHE A 101 8.33 -1.33 -14.18
C PHE A 101 7.15 -2.24 -13.80
N GLU A 102 7.02 -3.35 -14.51
CA GLU A 102 5.96 -4.34 -14.32
C GLU A 102 6.21 -5.19 -13.08
N VAL A 103 5.16 -5.37 -12.27
CA VAL A 103 5.14 -6.30 -11.14
C VAL A 103 4.26 -7.46 -11.56
N MET A 104 4.88 -8.48 -12.16
CA MET A 104 4.19 -9.66 -12.71
C MET A 104 2.97 -9.25 -13.56
N ASP A 105 1.82 -9.87 -13.33
CA ASP A 105 0.52 -9.50 -13.90
C ASP A 105 -0.35 -8.64 -12.96
N VAL A 106 0.16 -8.32 -11.76
CA VAL A 106 -0.62 -7.66 -10.70
C VAL A 106 -0.72 -6.15 -10.85
N GLY A 107 0.27 -5.51 -11.46
CA GLY A 107 0.25 -4.09 -11.76
C GLY A 107 1.61 -3.56 -12.16
N ARG A 108 1.72 -2.24 -12.23
CA ARG A 108 2.95 -1.53 -12.53
C ARG A 108 3.26 -0.54 -11.42
N MET A 109 4.54 -0.37 -11.09
CA MET A 109 4.97 0.56 -10.04
C MET A 109 6.16 1.40 -10.45
N ALA A 110 6.33 2.52 -9.75
CA ALA A 110 7.53 3.36 -9.80
C ALA A 110 7.85 3.86 -8.38
N VAL A 111 9.13 4.12 -8.10
CA VAL A 111 9.59 4.66 -6.81
C VAL A 111 10.25 6.00 -7.04
N PHE A 112 9.90 6.98 -6.22
CA PHE A 112 10.46 8.33 -6.30
C PHE A 112 10.76 8.89 -4.91
N GLN A 113 11.59 9.93 -4.91
CA GLN A 113 11.89 10.76 -3.75
C GLN A 113 11.38 12.18 -3.99
N ASP A 114 10.73 12.76 -2.99
CA ASP A 114 10.37 14.18 -3.01
C ASP A 114 11.60 15.08 -2.72
N PRO A 115 11.49 16.42 -2.84
CA PRO A 115 12.61 17.33 -2.58
C PRO A 115 13.18 17.28 -1.15
N THR A 116 12.44 16.70 -0.20
CA THR A 116 12.87 16.53 1.20
C THR A 116 13.55 15.18 1.45
N GLY A 117 13.56 14.30 0.44
CA GLY A 117 14.14 12.95 0.51
C GLY A 117 13.15 11.87 0.94
N ALA A 118 11.86 12.18 1.11
CA ALA A 118 10.87 11.19 1.47
C ALA A 118 10.55 10.28 0.28
N PHE A 119 10.53 8.97 0.53
CA PHE A 119 10.18 7.97 -0.47
C PHE A 119 8.67 7.81 -0.60
N ILE A 120 8.21 7.67 -1.84
CA ILE A 120 6.81 7.43 -2.18
C ILE A 120 6.74 6.73 -3.54
N SER A 121 5.71 5.89 -3.72
CA SER A 121 5.57 5.05 -4.91
C SER A 121 4.28 5.34 -5.66
N ALA A 122 4.28 5.08 -6.96
CA ALA A 122 3.07 5.02 -7.78
C ALA A 122 2.64 3.56 -7.95
N TRP A 123 1.33 3.32 -7.96
CA TRP A 123 0.75 2.01 -8.26
C TRP A 123 -0.32 2.13 -9.34
N GLU A 124 -0.07 1.49 -10.47
CA GLU A 124 -1.01 1.32 -11.57
C GLU A 124 -1.57 -0.10 -11.53
N PRO A 125 -2.82 -0.30 -11.09
CA PRO A 125 -3.36 -1.64 -10.87
C PRO A 125 -3.64 -2.38 -12.18
N LYS A 126 -3.34 -3.68 -12.20
CA LYS A 126 -3.88 -4.65 -13.15
C LYS A 126 -4.81 -5.62 -12.42
N THR A 127 -4.31 -6.77 -11.97
CA THR A 127 -5.13 -7.72 -11.19
C THR A 127 -5.17 -7.38 -9.69
N MET A 128 -4.23 -6.57 -9.17
CA MET A 128 -4.23 -6.09 -7.77
C MET A 128 -4.67 -4.62 -7.68
N ASN A 129 -5.93 -4.38 -7.33
CA ASN A 129 -6.53 -3.04 -7.21
C ASN A 129 -6.08 -2.22 -5.99
N GLY A 130 -5.07 -2.68 -5.23
CA GLY A 130 -4.70 -2.09 -3.95
C GLY A 130 -5.79 -2.21 -2.88
N ARG A 131 -5.53 -1.64 -1.70
CA ARG A 131 -6.49 -1.39 -0.63
C ARG A 131 -6.89 0.09 -0.64
N ALA A 132 -8.09 0.37 -1.12
CA ALA A 132 -8.82 1.58 -0.76
C ALA A 132 -10.27 1.20 -0.45
N GLU A 133 -10.59 0.95 0.82
CA GLU A 133 -11.96 1.11 1.32
C GLU A 133 -12.06 2.52 1.92
N LEU A 134 -12.27 3.53 1.09
CA LEU A 134 -12.97 4.72 1.57
C LEU A 134 -14.45 4.38 1.59
N THR A 135 -14.89 3.75 2.67
CA THR A 135 -16.33 3.70 2.96
C THR A 135 -16.76 5.15 3.17
N ARG A 136 -17.47 5.73 2.19
CA ARG A 136 -18.24 6.97 2.41
C ARG A 136 -19.09 6.70 3.66
N ARG A 137 -18.79 7.36 4.79
CA ARG A 137 -19.77 7.44 5.87
C ARG A 137 -20.97 8.13 5.27
N ARG A 138 -22.08 7.40 5.07
CA ARG A 138 -23.38 8.05 4.92
C ARG A 138 -23.57 8.85 6.19
N GLU A 139 -23.65 10.17 6.09
CA GLU A 139 -24.09 11.03 7.18
C GLU A 139 -25.50 10.56 7.59
N GLY A 140 -25.55 9.78 8.66
CA GLY A 140 -26.77 9.29 9.28
C GLY A 140 -27.17 10.25 10.38
N LYS A 141 -28.32 10.92 10.16
CA LYS A 141 -29.14 11.70 11.09
C LYS A 141 -28.70 11.71 12.56
N ALA A 142 -28.51 12.93 13.09
CA ALA A 142 -28.56 13.19 14.52
C ALA A 142 -29.84 12.59 15.13
N VAL A 143 -29.68 11.68 16.08
CA VAL A 143 -30.73 11.32 17.03
C VAL A 143 -30.54 12.26 18.21
N LEU A 144 -31.43 13.25 18.34
CA LEU A 144 -31.59 13.97 19.59
C LEU A 144 -32.26 13.00 20.58
N GLN A 145 -31.47 12.48 21.52
CA GLN A 145 -31.98 12.03 22.81
C GLN A 145 -31.71 13.13 23.83
N GLU A 146 -32.71 13.98 24.06
CA GLU A 146 -32.94 14.57 25.38
C GLU A 146 -34.28 13.98 25.83
N GLY A 147 -34.37 13.18 26.89
CA GLY A 147 -33.80 13.47 28.20
C GLY A 147 -34.90 14.08 29.04
N LEU A 148 -35.84 13.24 29.46
CA LEU A 148 -36.89 13.52 30.43
C LEU A 148 -36.32 14.33 31.62
N ARG A 149 -36.85 15.53 31.88
CA ARG A 149 -36.78 16.15 33.21
C ARG A 149 -38.19 16.46 33.70
N LEU A 150 -38.48 15.82 34.82
CA LEU A 150 -39.60 16.06 35.72
C LEU A 150 -39.57 17.50 36.24
N GLY A 151 -40.76 18.08 36.38
CA GLY A 151 -41.03 19.40 36.95
C GLY A 151 -42.47 19.77 36.66
#